data_AF-A0A7M6DN82-F1
#
_entry.id   AF-A0A7M6DN82-F1
#
_cell.length_a   1.000
_cell.length_b   1.000
_cell.length_c   1.000
_cell.angle_alpha   90.00
_cell.angle_beta   90.00
_cell.angle_gamma   90.00
#
_symmetry.space_group_name_H-M   'P 1'
#
loop_
_entity.id
_entity.type
_entity.pdbx_description
1 polymer ?
#
loop_
_entity_poly.entity_id
_entity_poly.type
_entity_poly.pdbx_seq_one_letter_code
_entity_poly.pdbx_strand_id
1 'polypeptide(L)'
;MADKVRRLTFSTPGFFKNLVSKTTQNGQNHDESSRRTLSDPGADYIPSYNQSIQQDLDNLVSEDSGNLSSPEVEQQSGLIANSSFLRLNRAHWKDKSKFNHCHRCAKPFGFAERKYNCRRCGEVFCEKCCQYRKRLNADCQPDPQGNIHRVCYNCSDLHTQALGECKSLTEEFIECRKNKRIIVCEELDRLVTGFADNVRPDQKLKNFADSLLGIKVPEWQKTQKWLESQEVEWCTKCQSKFTIFNVKHHCRVCGSVFCRFCCKNDLLLYYDEHGRSTARLINVVGCPDKEPTTCSYLPVCILCHADLEEYQVQQFHLIINEVDGEEGNIGHVSLILERLRNVERKLETTLPRFQEKVEAYLYEQQYETVAGESKVTDFAKLQGDISDLFSKYTAIIQGLKQIQLTSPTEIRIMKNIVHVKCASYNDQMNLFKKLKSTLNKSLPAEELEQLLEYTNTQAINNTYVTARQLGFEALALAEKYDFDTEIAERLSEIDAVCFQELKKFVLSTGDDWAIHHKILNSLLKDQLAKKKLVSPSQRAVQKQGPEYVRRFLIQRTFTLVYQISTALKAKSSEEKFQQSKEALKVLLNDLNEMVNPNCY
;
A
#
# COMPACT_ATOMS: atom_id res chain seq x y z
N MET A 1 -9.12 -0.65 21.87
CA MET A 1 -7.96 -1.55 21.65
C MET A 1 -6.66 -0.82 21.26
N ALA A 2 -6.60 -0.02 20.18
CA ALA A 2 -5.32 0.55 19.68
C ALA A 2 -4.39 1.17 20.76
N ASP A 3 -4.93 1.95 21.70
CA ASP A 3 -4.14 2.57 22.78
C ASP A 3 -3.82 1.63 23.96
N LYS A 4 -4.47 0.46 24.08
CA LYS A 4 -4.00 -0.65 24.92
C LYS A 4 -2.79 -1.32 24.23
N VAL A 5 -2.91 -1.66 22.94
CA VAL A 5 -1.85 -2.32 22.15
C VAL A 5 -0.56 -1.48 22.08
N ARG A 6 -0.68 -0.14 21.97
CA ARG A 6 0.46 0.79 22.02
C ARG A 6 1.18 0.84 23.38
N ARG A 7 0.51 0.46 24.48
CA ARG A 7 1.06 0.50 25.86
C ARG A 7 1.63 -0.85 26.32
N LEU A 8 1.72 -1.85 25.45
CA LEU A 8 2.18 -3.19 25.84
C LEU A 8 3.71 -3.25 26.04
N THR A 9 4.10 -3.88 27.14
CA THR A 9 5.48 -4.30 27.44
C THR A 9 5.65 -5.76 27.02
N PHE A 10 6.19 -5.97 25.81
CA PHE A 10 6.35 -7.27 25.15
C PHE A 10 7.50 -8.13 25.73
N SER A 11 7.67 -8.14 27.05
CA SER A 11 8.90 -8.60 27.73
C SER A 11 8.90 -10.07 28.17
N THR A 12 7.75 -10.75 28.26
CA THR A 12 7.65 -12.09 28.86
C THR A 12 7.26 -13.21 27.87
N PRO A 13 7.84 -14.43 28.02
CA PRO A 13 7.36 -15.61 27.32
C PRO A 13 5.87 -15.86 27.60
N GLY A 14 5.13 -16.33 26.60
CA GLY A 14 3.70 -16.58 26.73
C GLY A 14 2.82 -15.32 26.90
N PHE A 15 3.37 -14.11 26.80
CA PHE A 15 2.57 -12.86 26.92
C PHE A 15 1.38 -12.85 25.96
N PHE A 16 1.57 -13.23 24.69
CA PHE A 16 0.50 -13.24 23.71
C PHE A 16 -0.55 -14.32 24.02
N LYS A 17 -0.15 -15.57 24.32
CA LYS A 17 -1.07 -16.63 24.77
C LYS A 17 -1.88 -16.20 26.01
N ASN A 18 -1.24 -15.59 27.01
CA ASN A 18 -1.90 -15.02 28.19
C ASN A 18 -2.86 -13.84 27.88
N LEU A 19 -2.63 -13.09 26.81
CA LEU A 19 -3.54 -12.03 26.37
C LEU A 19 -4.78 -12.62 25.68
N VAL A 20 -4.56 -13.61 24.81
CA VAL A 20 -5.66 -14.29 24.11
C VAL A 20 -6.54 -15.03 25.11
N SER A 21 -6.00 -15.87 25.99
CA SER A 21 -6.79 -16.59 27.01
C SER A 21 -7.61 -15.66 27.92
N LYS A 22 -7.12 -14.45 28.20
CA LYS A 22 -7.89 -13.42 28.94
C LYS A 22 -9.02 -12.83 28.11
N THR A 23 -8.90 -12.78 26.79
CA THR A 23 -9.99 -12.35 25.90
C THR A 23 -11.03 -13.46 25.80
N THR A 24 -10.62 -14.71 25.57
CA THR A 24 -11.50 -15.89 25.55
C THR A 24 -12.34 -15.99 26.84
N GLN A 25 -11.71 -15.83 28.01
CA GLN A 25 -12.40 -15.84 29.31
C GLN A 25 -13.40 -14.68 29.54
N ASN A 26 -13.31 -13.58 28.79
CA ASN A 26 -14.32 -12.51 28.84
C ASN A 26 -15.48 -12.75 27.87
N GLY A 27 -15.30 -13.56 26.82
CA GLY A 27 -16.34 -13.88 25.83
C GLY A 27 -17.33 -14.97 26.29
N GLN A 28 -16.92 -15.87 27.19
CA GLN A 28 -17.71 -17.05 27.62
C GLN A 28 -18.91 -16.75 28.54
N ASN A 29 -19.53 -15.57 28.46
CA ASN A 29 -20.71 -15.17 29.23
C ASN A 29 -21.98 -14.90 28.38
N HIS A 30 -21.95 -15.15 27.07
CA HIS A 30 -23.12 -15.03 26.21
C HIS A 30 -23.30 -16.21 25.23
N ASP A 31 -24.56 -16.52 24.97
CA ASP A 31 -25.12 -17.40 23.92
C ASP A 31 -24.67 -18.87 23.84
N GLU A 32 -25.13 -19.67 24.81
CA GLU A 32 -25.38 -21.10 24.62
C GLU A 32 -26.85 -21.33 24.19
N SER A 33 -27.16 -21.15 22.90
CA SER A 33 -28.50 -21.45 22.36
C SER A 33 -28.51 -21.70 20.85
N SER A 34 -29.31 -22.70 20.42
CA SER A 34 -29.75 -22.94 19.03
C SER A 34 -28.78 -23.60 18.04
N ARG A 35 -28.50 -24.90 18.23
CA ARG A 35 -28.41 -25.82 17.07
C ARG A 35 -29.82 -26.29 16.68
N ARG A 36 -30.17 -26.24 15.40
CA ARG A 36 -31.27 -27.02 14.81
C ARG A 36 -30.78 -27.74 13.56
N THR A 37 -30.99 -29.05 13.52
CA THR A 37 -30.74 -29.89 12.36
C THR A 37 -31.88 -29.81 11.37
N LEU A 38 -31.56 -29.72 10.08
CA LEU A 38 -32.45 -30.11 8.97
C LEU A 38 -31.66 -31.04 8.04
N SER A 39 -32.37 -31.98 7.43
CA SER A 39 -31.82 -33.07 6.62
C SER A 39 -32.19 -32.93 5.15
N ASP A 40 -31.28 -33.40 4.29
CA ASP A 40 -31.41 -34.05 2.97
C ASP A 40 -32.82 -34.22 2.35
N PRO A 41 -32.99 -34.19 0.99
CA PRO A 41 -31.99 -34.66 0.02
C PRO A 41 -31.79 -33.82 -1.27
N GLY A 42 -30.70 -34.11 -2.00
CA GLY A 42 -30.48 -33.51 -3.33
C GLY A 42 -29.12 -33.78 -3.99
N ALA A 43 -28.60 -35.00 -3.95
CA ALA A 43 -27.31 -35.34 -4.58
C ALA A 43 -27.47 -35.81 -6.03
N ASP A 44 -27.05 -34.99 -7.00
CA ASP A 44 -26.76 -35.37 -8.39
C ASP A 44 -25.28 -35.11 -8.71
N TYR A 45 -24.67 -35.98 -9.53
CA TYR A 45 -23.22 -36.21 -9.57
C TYR A 45 -22.66 -36.19 -10.99
N ILE A 46 -21.64 -35.36 -11.25
CA ILE A 46 -20.77 -35.44 -12.45
C ILE A 46 -19.33 -34.98 -12.11
N PRO A 47 -18.31 -35.87 -12.14
CA PRO A 47 -16.93 -35.47 -11.86
C PRO A 47 -15.92 -35.56 -13.04
N SER A 48 -14.91 -34.66 -13.09
CA SER A 48 -13.45 -34.99 -13.17
C SER A 48 -12.37 -33.83 -13.25
N TYR A 49 -12.49 -32.60 -12.66
CA TYR A 49 -11.36 -31.58 -12.40
C TYR A 49 -11.33 -30.65 -11.02
N ASN A 50 -10.89 -30.74 -9.65
CA ASN A 50 -10.10 -31.50 -8.49
C ASN A 50 -10.36 -33.01 -7.85
N GLN A 51 -9.44 -34.04 -7.91
CA GLN A 51 -9.45 -35.50 -8.43
C GLN A 51 -8.54 -36.02 -9.70
N SER A 52 -8.72 -35.75 -11.03
CA SER A 52 -7.76 -35.70 -12.24
C SER A 52 -6.97 -34.39 -12.78
N ILE A 53 -7.37 -33.09 -12.65
CA ILE A 53 -6.72 -31.77 -13.00
C ILE A 53 -5.59 -31.17 -12.14
N GLN A 54 -5.75 -30.96 -10.81
CA GLN A 54 -4.98 -29.94 -10.05
C GLN A 54 -3.50 -30.31 -9.85
N GLN A 55 -3.10 -31.42 -10.45
CA GLN A 55 -1.78 -31.93 -10.77
C GLN A 55 -0.68 -30.88 -10.75
N ASP A 56 -0.72 -29.84 -11.58
CA ASP A 56 0.39 -28.88 -11.67
C ASP A 56 0.50 -27.97 -10.42
N LEU A 57 -0.60 -27.72 -9.71
CA LEU A 57 -0.65 -26.90 -8.49
C LEU A 57 -0.50 -27.72 -7.20
N ASP A 58 -0.78 -29.02 -7.25
CA ASP A 58 -0.32 -29.97 -6.23
C ASP A 58 1.14 -30.39 -6.50
N ASN A 59 1.67 -30.40 -7.71
CA ASN A 59 3.11 -30.52 -7.95
C ASN A 59 3.95 -29.36 -7.35
N LEU A 60 3.32 -28.24 -6.95
CA LEU A 60 3.93 -27.20 -6.10
C LEU A 60 3.82 -27.46 -4.58
N VAL A 61 3.09 -28.50 -4.17
CA VAL A 61 2.66 -28.84 -2.80
C VAL A 61 2.82 -30.35 -2.47
N SER A 62 3.29 -31.17 -3.42
CA SER A 62 3.19 -32.65 -3.59
C SER A 62 1.98 -33.14 -4.46
N GLU A 63 2.26 -33.52 -5.73
CA GLU A 63 1.51 -34.34 -6.76
C GLU A 63 -0.07 -34.52 -6.67
N ASP A 64 -0.85 -34.16 -7.73
CA ASP A 64 -2.28 -34.56 -8.09
C ASP A 64 -3.55 -34.14 -7.24
N SER A 65 -4.82 -33.85 -7.71
CA SER A 65 -5.48 -33.66 -9.07
C SER A 65 -6.99 -33.11 -9.07
N GLY A 66 -7.95 -33.39 -10.05
CA GLY A 66 -9.43 -33.04 -10.59
C GLY A 66 -11.02 -33.62 -10.37
N ASN A 67 -12.26 -33.19 -9.83
CA ASN A 67 -13.48 -32.20 -9.63
C ASN A 67 -14.76 -32.41 -10.48
N LEU A 68 -15.63 -31.50 -11.01
CA LEU A 68 -15.57 -30.07 -11.50
C LEU A 68 -16.95 -29.29 -11.55
N SER A 69 -16.93 -27.94 -11.34
CA SER A 69 -17.90 -26.84 -11.73
C SER A 69 -19.36 -26.80 -11.18
N SER A 70 -20.11 -25.67 -10.99
CA SER A 70 -19.98 -24.18 -10.77
C SER A 70 -21.44 -23.58 -10.57
N PRO A 71 -21.92 -22.32 -10.85
CA PRO A 71 -21.36 -20.94 -11.10
C PRO A 71 -22.16 -19.68 -10.52
N GLU A 72 -21.74 -18.44 -10.88
CA GLU A 72 -22.50 -17.12 -11.02
C GLU A 72 -23.27 -16.51 -9.76
N VAL A 73 -24.04 -15.38 -9.71
CA VAL A 73 -24.64 -14.36 -10.65
C VAL A 73 -25.07 -13.01 -9.95
N GLU A 74 -25.40 -11.90 -10.69
CA GLU A 74 -26.17 -10.64 -10.36
C GLU A 74 -25.70 -9.56 -9.31
N GLN A 75 -26.32 -8.35 -9.18
CA GLN A 75 -26.32 -7.11 -10.04
C GLN A 75 -26.85 -5.81 -9.30
N GLN A 76 -26.69 -4.61 -9.93
CA GLN A 76 -27.41 -3.26 -9.85
C GLN A 76 -27.85 -2.53 -8.53
N SER A 77 -28.04 -1.18 -8.42
CA SER A 77 -27.55 0.07 -9.11
C SER A 77 -27.97 1.38 -8.32
N GLY A 78 -27.41 2.61 -8.57
CA GLY A 78 -27.88 3.93 -8.00
C GLY A 78 -26.85 5.08 -7.73
N LEU A 79 -27.27 6.37 -7.58
CA LEU A 79 -26.44 7.64 -7.52
C LEU A 79 -26.95 8.68 -6.41
N ILE A 80 -26.67 10.01 -6.24
CA ILE A 80 -26.17 11.20 -7.02
C ILE A 80 -25.26 12.20 -6.17
N ALA A 81 -25.46 13.55 -6.11
CA ALA A 81 -24.36 14.57 -5.90
C ALA A 81 -24.63 16.00 -5.28
N ASN A 82 -23.54 16.65 -4.77
CA ASN A 82 -23.06 18.08 -4.86
C ASN A 82 -23.39 19.22 -3.84
N SER A 83 -22.35 19.89 -3.26
CA SER A 83 -22.35 21.30 -2.77
C SER A 83 -20.92 21.98 -2.61
N SER A 84 -20.80 23.24 -2.11
CA SER A 84 -19.54 24.04 -2.11
C SER A 84 -19.36 25.13 -1.00
N PHE A 85 -18.13 25.67 -0.82
CA PHE A 85 -17.70 26.57 0.30
C PHE A 85 -17.88 28.10 0.09
N LEU A 86 -18.08 28.86 1.19
CA LEU A 86 -18.43 30.29 1.23
C LEU A 86 -17.25 31.30 1.38
N ARG A 87 -17.50 32.59 1.06
CA ARG A 87 -16.53 33.71 1.01
C ARG A 87 -16.90 34.85 1.97
N LEU A 88 -15.93 35.42 2.70
CA LEU A 88 -16.16 36.56 3.61
C LEU A 88 -16.49 37.88 2.90
N ASN A 89 -17.43 38.63 3.47
CA ASN A 89 -17.67 40.05 3.25
C ASN A 89 -16.46 40.89 3.72
N ARG A 90 -16.15 42.00 3.02
CA ARG A 90 -15.03 42.91 3.34
C ARG A 90 -15.40 44.40 3.25
N ALA A 91 -16.67 44.74 2.98
CA ALA A 91 -17.07 46.13 2.72
C ALA A 91 -16.76 47.09 3.89
N HIS A 92 -16.75 46.58 5.12
CA HIS A 92 -16.45 47.35 6.33
C HIS A 92 -14.94 47.50 6.63
N TRP A 93 -14.02 46.91 5.84
CA TRP A 93 -12.58 46.96 6.12
C TRP A 93 -11.97 48.29 5.68
N LYS A 94 -11.41 49.04 6.63
CA LYS A 94 -10.76 50.32 6.35
C LYS A 94 -9.47 50.14 5.55
N ASP A 95 -9.26 51.00 4.56
CA ASP A 95 -8.01 51.01 3.79
C ASP A 95 -6.82 51.34 4.70
N LYS A 96 -5.92 50.36 4.85
CA LYS A 96 -4.73 50.42 5.70
C LYS A 96 -3.73 51.49 5.27
N SER A 97 -3.75 51.93 4.01
CA SER A 97 -2.84 52.97 3.52
C SER A 97 -2.96 54.23 4.40
N LYS A 98 -4.21 54.59 4.73
CA LYS A 98 -4.64 55.83 5.39
C LYS A 98 -4.41 55.88 6.92
N PHE A 99 -3.88 54.82 7.53
CA PHE A 99 -3.70 54.73 8.98
C PHE A 99 -2.23 54.61 9.37
N ASN A 100 -1.69 55.63 10.03
CA ASN A 100 -0.28 55.69 10.43
C ASN A 100 -0.01 55.19 11.86
N HIS A 101 -1.06 54.92 12.64
CA HIS A 101 -0.96 54.41 14.01
C HIS A 101 -1.89 53.20 14.22
N CYS A 102 -1.51 52.29 15.12
CA CYS A 102 -2.35 51.15 15.50
C CYS A 102 -3.57 51.60 16.31
N HIS A 103 -4.78 51.24 15.86
CA HIS A 103 -6.06 51.63 16.48
C HIS A 103 -6.19 51.26 17.98
N ARG A 104 -5.47 50.25 18.50
CA ARG A 104 -5.54 49.89 19.93
C ARG A 104 -4.44 50.51 20.79
N CYS A 105 -3.17 50.41 20.39
CA CYS A 105 -2.04 50.79 21.24
C CYS A 105 -1.36 52.11 20.81
N ALA A 106 -1.97 52.86 19.89
CA ALA A 106 -1.47 54.10 19.30
C ALA A 106 -0.07 54.04 18.66
N LYS A 107 0.64 52.90 18.67
CA LYS A 107 2.00 52.79 18.13
C LYS A 107 2.04 53.21 16.65
N PRO A 108 2.98 54.09 16.25
CA PRO A 108 3.20 54.43 14.84
C PRO A 108 3.68 53.22 14.04
N PHE A 109 3.18 53.07 12.82
CA PHE A 109 3.64 52.06 11.88
C PHE A 109 4.92 52.54 11.16
N GLY A 110 6.07 51.95 11.49
CA GLY A 110 7.29 52.13 10.73
C GLY A 110 7.26 51.41 9.38
N PHE A 111 8.21 51.72 8.48
CA PHE A 111 8.29 51.19 7.11
C PHE A 111 8.23 49.66 6.99
N ALA A 112 8.70 48.92 8.00
CA ALA A 112 8.68 47.45 8.04
C ALA A 112 7.45 46.83 8.75
N GLU A 113 6.58 47.61 9.39
CA GLU A 113 5.50 47.06 10.23
C GLU A 113 4.21 46.79 9.45
N ARG A 114 3.87 45.49 9.33
CA ARG A 114 2.69 45.05 8.58
C ARG A 114 1.38 45.47 9.27
N LYS A 115 0.57 46.24 8.55
CA LYS A 115 -0.76 46.69 8.98
C LYS A 115 -1.82 45.59 8.78
N TYR A 116 -2.69 45.34 9.76
CA TYR A 116 -3.72 44.29 9.74
C TYR A 116 -5.12 44.81 10.08
N ASN A 117 -6.12 44.56 9.23
CA ASN A 117 -7.52 44.76 9.62
C ASN A 117 -7.97 43.68 10.61
N CYS A 118 -8.74 44.04 11.63
CA CYS A 118 -9.61 43.09 12.32
C CYS A 118 -10.68 42.61 11.34
N ARG A 119 -10.92 41.30 11.25
CA ARG A 119 -11.90 40.73 10.30
C ARG A 119 -13.35 41.06 10.65
N ARG A 120 -13.65 41.36 11.93
CA ARG A 120 -15.00 41.69 12.44
C ARG A 120 -15.34 43.18 12.41
N CYS A 121 -14.38 44.07 12.75
CA CYS A 121 -14.64 45.51 12.87
C CYS A 121 -13.88 46.37 11.86
N GLY A 122 -13.09 45.77 10.97
CA GLY A 122 -12.42 46.48 9.87
C GLY A 122 -11.26 47.41 10.27
N GLU A 123 -11.15 47.81 11.53
CA GLU A 123 -10.12 48.69 12.08
C GLU A 123 -8.69 48.16 11.89
N VAL A 124 -7.71 49.06 11.85
CA VAL A 124 -6.31 48.78 11.46
C VAL A 124 -5.38 48.70 12.67
N PHE A 125 -4.64 47.59 12.79
CA PHE A 125 -3.81 47.26 13.96
C PHE A 125 -2.41 46.76 13.57
N CYS A 126 -1.48 46.83 14.51
CA CYS A 126 -0.22 46.09 14.48
C CYS A 126 -0.42 44.61 14.84
N GLU A 127 0.61 43.79 14.59
CA GLU A 127 0.65 42.35 14.89
C GLU A 127 0.13 42.03 16.30
N LYS A 128 0.77 42.59 17.33
CA LYS A 128 0.48 42.31 18.75
C LYS A 128 -0.97 42.64 19.16
N CYS A 129 -1.59 43.66 18.55
CA CYS A 129 -2.97 44.04 18.87
C CYS A 129 -4.04 43.25 18.09
N CYS A 130 -3.64 42.53 17.03
CA CYS A 130 -4.53 41.79 16.13
C CYS A 130 -3.98 40.39 15.82
N GLN A 131 -3.35 39.76 16.81
CA GLN A 131 -2.88 38.36 16.77
C GLN A 131 -4.01 37.34 17.05
N TYR A 132 -5.08 37.81 17.69
CA TYR A 132 -6.17 37.01 18.24
C TYR A 132 -7.10 36.42 17.18
N ARG A 133 -7.93 35.46 17.60
CA ARG A 133 -8.84 34.68 16.75
C ARG A 133 -10.25 34.61 17.33
N LYS A 134 -11.25 34.62 16.45
CA LYS A 134 -12.67 34.32 16.75
C LYS A 134 -13.24 33.59 15.53
N ARG A 135 -14.21 32.70 15.74
CA ARG A 135 -15.01 32.15 14.64
C ARG A 135 -15.99 33.20 14.15
N LEU A 136 -16.03 33.45 12.84
CA LEU A 136 -16.95 34.41 12.21
C LEU A 136 -17.64 33.79 10.99
N ASN A 137 -18.87 34.21 10.71
CA ASN A 137 -19.60 33.88 9.49
C ASN A 137 -19.24 34.81 8.32
N ALA A 138 -19.93 34.66 7.17
CA ALA A 138 -19.67 35.43 5.95
C ALA A 138 -19.74 36.95 6.19
N ASP A 139 -20.74 37.41 6.96
CA ASP A 139 -20.94 38.81 7.36
C ASP A 139 -20.09 39.25 8.56
N CYS A 140 -19.11 38.42 8.91
CA CYS A 140 -18.06 38.68 9.89
C CYS A 140 -18.57 38.89 11.33
N GLN A 141 -19.77 38.39 11.65
CA GLN A 141 -20.28 38.32 13.01
C GLN A 141 -19.82 37.05 13.74
N PRO A 142 -19.76 37.04 15.09
CA PRO A 142 -19.34 35.88 15.86
C PRO A 142 -20.34 34.74 15.69
N ASP A 143 -19.84 33.56 15.33
CA ASP A 143 -20.67 32.41 14.96
C ASP A 143 -19.98 31.11 15.43
N PRO A 144 -20.63 30.24 16.23
CA PRO A 144 -20.05 28.97 16.67
C PRO A 144 -19.67 28.01 15.53
N GLN A 145 -20.43 28.01 14.42
CA GLN A 145 -20.15 27.22 13.21
C GLN A 145 -19.22 27.97 12.24
N GLY A 146 -19.00 29.27 12.47
CA GLY A 146 -18.15 30.15 11.65
C GLY A 146 -16.67 29.75 11.55
N ASN A 147 -16.00 30.31 10.54
CA ASN A 147 -14.59 30.07 10.23
C ASN A 147 -13.64 30.90 11.11
N ILE A 148 -12.48 30.33 11.46
CA ILE A 148 -11.53 30.97 12.40
C ILE A 148 -10.76 32.10 11.72
N HIS A 149 -11.02 33.34 12.13
CA HIS A 149 -10.52 34.55 11.48
C HIS A 149 -9.76 35.48 12.45
N ARG A 150 -8.83 36.29 11.90
CA ARG A 150 -7.93 37.17 12.67
C ARG A 150 -8.67 38.42 13.13
N VAL A 151 -8.63 38.72 14.43
CA VAL A 151 -9.34 39.83 15.07
C VAL A 151 -8.46 40.59 16.05
N CYS A 152 -8.85 41.82 16.38
CA CYS A 152 -8.25 42.55 17.49
C CYS A 152 -8.66 41.97 18.85
N TYR A 153 -7.93 42.32 19.91
CA TYR A 153 -8.24 41.88 21.28
C TYR A 153 -9.73 42.06 21.64
N ASN A 154 -10.28 43.26 21.44
CA ASN A 154 -11.66 43.60 21.77
C ASN A 154 -12.69 42.78 20.98
N CYS A 155 -12.36 42.33 19.76
CA CYS A 155 -13.22 41.45 18.96
C CYS A 155 -12.89 39.95 19.11
N SER A 156 -11.86 39.60 19.89
CA SER A 156 -11.58 38.22 20.26
C SER A 156 -12.44 37.76 21.42
N ASP A 157 -12.71 38.68 22.37
CA ASP A 157 -13.58 38.46 23.52
C ASP A 157 -13.22 37.16 24.26
N LEU A 158 -12.26 37.32 25.18
CA LEU A 158 -11.41 36.25 25.76
C LEU A 158 -12.11 35.39 26.82
N HIS A 159 -13.36 35.68 27.17
CA HIS A 159 -14.16 34.75 27.96
C HIS A 159 -14.43 33.47 27.17
N THR A 160 -14.87 32.43 27.87
CA THR A 160 -15.05 31.06 27.38
C THR A 160 -15.73 31.01 26.01
N GLN A 161 -14.92 30.92 24.95
CA GLN A 161 -15.40 30.42 23.67
C GLN A 161 -15.75 28.96 23.92
N ALA A 162 -17.04 28.65 23.94
CA ALA A 162 -17.48 27.27 23.78
C ALA A 162 -16.75 26.67 22.57
N LEU A 163 -16.40 25.39 22.65
CA LEU A 163 -15.95 24.64 21.48
C LEU A 163 -17.15 24.60 20.52
N GLY A 164 -17.20 25.60 19.63
CA GLY A 164 -18.33 25.83 18.74
C GLY A 164 -18.63 24.56 17.95
N GLU A 165 -19.93 24.29 17.79
CA GLU A 165 -20.49 22.99 17.42
C GLU A 165 -19.62 22.24 16.43
N CYS A 166 -19.24 21.01 16.78
CA CYS A 166 -18.34 20.19 15.98
C CYS A 166 -19.05 19.66 14.74
N LYS A 167 -19.37 20.55 13.78
CA LYS A 167 -19.85 20.18 12.46
C LYS A 167 -18.81 19.26 11.82
N SER A 168 -19.20 18.01 11.61
CA SER A 168 -18.38 17.04 10.92
C SER A 168 -18.29 17.43 9.44
N LEU A 169 -17.25 18.17 9.08
CA LEU A 169 -16.93 18.44 7.66
C LEU A 169 -16.44 17.17 6.94
N THR A 170 -16.65 15.97 7.51
CA THR A 170 -16.22 14.69 6.93
C THR A 170 -16.99 14.40 5.64
N GLU A 171 -18.28 14.70 5.59
CA GLU A 171 -19.09 14.56 4.37
C GLU A 171 -18.66 15.57 3.32
N GLU A 172 -18.52 16.85 3.69
CA GLU A 172 -17.98 17.92 2.82
C GLU A 172 -16.56 17.61 2.32
N PHE A 173 -15.73 16.95 3.12
CA PHE A 173 -14.38 16.51 2.77
C PHE A 173 -14.38 15.29 1.86
N ILE A 174 -15.25 14.31 2.10
CA ILE A 174 -15.46 13.15 1.22
C ILE A 174 -15.99 13.64 -0.14
N GLU A 175 -16.97 14.54 -0.16
CA GLU A 175 -17.50 15.13 -1.38
C GLU A 175 -16.47 16.02 -2.09
N CYS A 176 -15.71 16.83 -1.36
CA CYS A 176 -14.58 17.58 -1.92
C CYS A 176 -13.53 16.64 -2.55
N ARG A 177 -13.24 15.46 -1.95
CA ARG A 177 -12.37 14.45 -2.57
C ARG A 177 -13.01 13.77 -3.79
N LYS A 178 -14.31 13.46 -3.77
CA LYS A 178 -15.06 12.94 -4.93
C LYS A 178 -15.00 13.94 -6.10
N ASN A 179 -15.35 15.20 -5.85
CA ASN A 179 -15.36 16.26 -6.85
C ASN A 179 -13.94 16.60 -7.34
N LYS A 180 -12.92 16.46 -6.49
CA LYS A 180 -11.52 16.57 -6.90
C LYS A 180 -11.07 15.42 -7.82
N ARG A 181 -11.58 14.20 -7.64
CA ARG A 181 -11.36 13.09 -8.59
C ARG A 181 -12.06 13.32 -9.93
N ILE A 182 -13.28 13.88 -9.93
CA ILE A 182 -13.98 14.29 -11.16
C ILE A 182 -13.14 15.31 -11.94
N ILE A 183 -12.68 16.38 -11.28
CA ILE A 183 -11.79 17.40 -11.90
C ILE A 183 -10.49 16.78 -12.45
N VAL A 184 -9.92 15.76 -11.78
CA VAL A 184 -8.73 15.05 -12.29
C VAL A 184 -9.05 14.23 -13.54
N CYS A 185 -10.23 13.63 -13.65
CA CYS A 185 -10.68 12.96 -14.87
C CYS A 185 -10.88 13.98 -16.00
N GLU A 186 -11.72 15.00 -15.80
CA GLU A 186 -12.03 16.04 -16.78
C GLU A 186 -10.76 16.71 -17.36
N GLU A 187 -9.77 17.00 -16.50
CA GLU A 187 -8.51 17.61 -16.91
C GLU A 187 -7.54 16.61 -17.59
N LEU A 188 -7.63 15.31 -17.30
CA LEU A 188 -6.93 14.27 -18.07
C LEU A 188 -7.56 14.10 -19.45
N ASP A 189 -8.88 13.99 -19.53
CA ASP A 189 -9.61 13.79 -20.79
C ASP A 189 -9.39 14.98 -21.72
N ARG A 190 -9.48 16.22 -21.21
CA ARG A 190 -9.10 17.44 -21.95
C ARG A 190 -7.69 17.39 -22.51
N LEU A 191 -6.73 16.88 -21.74
CA LEU A 191 -5.32 16.78 -22.15
C LEU A 191 -5.09 15.65 -23.17
N VAL A 192 -5.81 14.52 -23.04
CA VAL A 192 -5.77 13.37 -23.95
C VAL A 192 -6.40 13.72 -25.30
N THR A 193 -7.61 14.29 -25.32
CA THR A 193 -8.25 14.79 -26.55
C THR A 193 -7.42 15.90 -27.17
N GLY A 194 -6.95 16.87 -26.37
CA GLY A 194 -6.09 17.95 -26.86
C GLY A 194 -4.79 17.46 -27.51
N PHE A 195 -4.19 16.39 -26.99
CA PHE A 195 -3.03 15.74 -27.64
C PHE A 195 -3.45 15.02 -28.93
N ALA A 196 -4.54 14.24 -28.91
CA ALA A 196 -5.04 13.52 -30.10
C ALA A 196 -5.36 14.46 -31.28
N ASP A 197 -5.92 15.64 -31.01
CA ASP A 197 -6.28 16.64 -32.02
C ASP A 197 -5.06 17.40 -32.58
N ASN A 198 -3.95 17.48 -31.83
CA ASN A 198 -2.81 18.38 -32.12
C ASN A 198 -1.47 17.65 -32.39
N VAL A 199 -1.39 16.34 -32.17
CA VAL A 199 -0.20 15.50 -32.34
C VAL A 199 -0.59 14.27 -33.15
N ARG A 200 0.10 13.94 -34.24
CA ARG A 200 -0.22 12.74 -35.03
C ARG A 200 0.58 11.51 -34.57
N PRO A 201 0.03 10.28 -34.62
CA PRO A 201 0.73 9.06 -34.19
C PRO A 201 2.09 8.81 -34.87
N ASP A 202 2.25 9.23 -36.13
CA ASP A 202 3.46 9.10 -36.95
C ASP A 202 4.49 10.23 -36.73
N GLN A 203 4.13 11.26 -35.98
CA GLN A 203 4.93 12.47 -35.81
C GLN A 203 6.05 12.28 -34.78
N LYS A 204 7.31 12.25 -35.26
CA LYS A 204 8.50 12.27 -34.39
C LYS A 204 8.59 13.58 -33.58
N LEU A 205 7.98 13.58 -32.40
CA LEU A 205 8.09 14.66 -31.41
C LEU A 205 9.54 14.78 -30.92
N LYS A 206 10.22 15.86 -31.32
CA LYS A 206 11.52 16.25 -30.76
C LYS A 206 11.33 16.82 -29.35
N ASN A 207 11.23 15.94 -28.36
CA ASN A 207 11.19 16.37 -26.97
C ASN A 207 12.52 17.01 -26.52
N PHE A 208 12.38 17.95 -25.56
CA PHE A 208 13.41 18.41 -24.60
C PHE A 208 14.28 19.67 -24.86
N ALA A 209 13.64 20.84 -25.04
CA ALA A 209 14.27 22.14 -24.72
C ALA A 209 13.33 23.25 -24.15
N ASP A 210 12.02 23.10 -24.26
CA ASP A 210 11.03 24.20 -24.20
C ASP A 210 10.99 25.02 -22.90
N SER A 211 11.42 24.48 -21.76
CA SER A 211 11.34 25.20 -20.47
C SER A 211 12.35 26.36 -20.33
N LEU A 212 13.21 26.61 -21.32
CA LEU A 212 14.23 27.67 -21.29
C LEU A 212 14.08 28.75 -22.39
N LEU A 213 13.25 28.55 -23.41
CA LEU A 213 13.21 29.42 -24.61
C LEU A 213 11.86 30.12 -24.86
N GLY A 214 11.03 30.27 -23.82
CA GLY A 214 9.86 31.17 -23.85
C GLY A 214 8.72 30.77 -24.80
N ILE A 215 8.70 29.52 -25.27
CA ILE A 215 7.62 28.99 -26.12
C ILE A 215 6.30 29.08 -25.35
N LYS A 216 5.28 29.66 -25.99
CA LYS A 216 3.94 29.78 -25.40
C LYS A 216 3.35 28.40 -25.18
N VAL A 217 2.83 28.14 -23.97
CA VAL A 217 2.08 26.90 -23.69
C VAL A 217 0.85 26.85 -24.62
N PRO A 218 0.66 25.77 -25.42
CA PRO A 218 -0.49 25.65 -26.30
C PRO A 218 -1.81 25.77 -25.55
N GLU A 219 -2.84 26.35 -26.16
CA GLU A 219 -4.14 26.53 -25.52
C GLU A 219 -4.77 25.20 -25.07
N TRP A 220 -4.58 24.12 -25.84
CA TRP A 220 -5.04 22.77 -25.45
C TRP A 220 -4.36 22.22 -24.20
N GLN A 221 -3.22 22.76 -23.76
CA GLN A 221 -2.57 22.40 -22.50
C GLN A 221 -3.06 23.22 -21.29
N LYS A 222 -3.87 24.27 -21.50
CA LYS A 222 -4.38 25.12 -20.42
C LYS A 222 -5.73 24.61 -19.90
N THR A 223 -5.82 24.40 -18.60
CA THR A 223 -7.09 24.28 -17.88
C THR A 223 -7.87 25.60 -17.92
N GLN A 224 -9.19 25.55 -17.77
CA GLN A 224 -10.04 26.73 -17.52
C GLN A 224 -9.59 27.57 -16.31
N LYS A 225 -8.82 26.99 -15.38
CA LYS A 225 -8.31 27.63 -14.15
C LYS A 225 -6.85 28.07 -14.27
N TRP A 226 -6.36 28.33 -15.49
CA TRP A 226 -5.01 28.80 -15.75
C TRP A 226 -4.75 30.15 -15.08
N LEU A 227 -3.72 30.24 -14.25
CA LEU A 227 -3.29 31.51 -13.65
C LEU A 227 -2.28 32.18 -14.56
N GLU A 228 -2.46 33.46 -14.85
CA GLU A 228 -1.50 34.18 -15.68
C GLU A 228 -0.18 34.42 -14.96
N SER A 229 0.91 34.10 -15.65
CA SER A 229 2.26 34.01 -15.08
C SER A 229 2.74 35.34 -14.47
N GLN A 230 2.16 36.47 -14.91
CA GLN A 230 2.48 37.81 -14.43
C GLN A 230 1.94 38.08 -13.01
N GLU A 231 0.81 37.47 -12.63
CA GLU A 231 0.10 37.74 -11.37
C GLU A 231 0.70 37.03 -10.15
N VAL A 232 1.54 36.00 -10.38
CA VAL A 232 2.02 35.11 -9.31
C VAL A 232 3.50 35.35 -8.98
N GLU A 233 3.78 35.99 -7.84
CA GLU A 233 5.15 36.24 -7.35
C GLU A 233 5.79 35.06 -6.58
N TRP A 234 4.99 34.14 -6.05
CA TRP A 234 5.43 33.12 -5.08
C TRP A 234 4.89 31.72 -5.45
N CYS A 235 5.70 30.67 -5.26
CA CYS A 235 5.29 29.30 -5.57
C CYS A 235 4.08 28.86 -4.72
N THR A 236 2.99 28.44 -5.38
CA THR A 236 1.71 28.09 -4.73
C THR A 236 1.83 27.08 -3.59
N LYS A 237 2.76 26.11 -3.67
CA LYS A 237 3.04 25.17 -2.56
C LYS A 237 4.01 25.74 -1.53
N CYS A 238 5.29 25.90 -1.87
CA CYS A 238 6.34 26.14 -0.87
C CYS A 238 6.57 27.62 -0.52
N GLN A 239 5.85 28.55 -1.15
CA GLN A 239 5.97 29.99 -0.91
C GLN A 239 7.41 30.53 -1.08
N SER A 240 8.20 29.90 -1.96
CA SER A 240 9.46 30.48 -2.44
C SER A 240 9.18 31.59 -3.45
N LYS A 241 9.90 32.71 -3.37
CA LYS A 241 9.75 33.82 -4.33
C LYS A 241 10.31 33.42 -5.69
N PHE A 242 9.59 33.69 -6.77
CA PHE A 242 10.10 33.52 -8.13
C PHE A 242 11.14 34.59 -8.47
N THR A 243 12.17 34.20 -9.22
CA THR A 243 13.30 35.04 -9.65
C THR A 243 13.80 34.54 -11.01
N ILE A 244 14.83 35.20 -11.59
CA ILE A 244 15.49 34.71 -12.82
C ILE A 244 16.11 33.30 -12.66
N PHE A 245 16.41 32.87 -11.42
CA PHE A 245 16.95 31.54 -11.11
C PHE A 245 15.89 30.56 -10.58
N ASN A 246 14.83 31.08 -9.95
CA ASN A 246 13.67 30.30 -9.51
C ASN A 246 12.51 30.54 -10.48
N VAL A 247 12.51 29.81 -11.59
CA VAL A 247 11.58 29.97 -12.73
C VAL A 247 10.17 29.46 -12.39
N LYS A 248 9.17 30.00 -13.10
CA LYS A 248 7.75 29.69 -12.98
C LYS A 248 7.34 28.50 -13.84
N HIS A 249 6.75 27.47 -13.24
CA HIS A 249 6.23 26.28 -13.92
C HIS A 249 4.73 26.11 -13.64
N HIS A 250 3.89 26.23 -14.67
CA HIS A 250 2.45 25.97 -14.58
C HIS A 250 2.18 24.47 -14.60
N CYS A 251 1.34 24.00 -13.67
CA CYS A 251 0.80 22.64 -13.71
C CYS A 251 -0.29 22.53 -14.79
N ARG A 252 -0.16 21.57 -15.71
CA ARG A 252 -1.14 21.37 -16.81
C ARG A 252 -2.52 20.89 -16.37
N VAL A 253 -2.65 20.39 -15.14
CA VAL A 253 -3.91 19.93 -14.53
C VAL A 253 -4.65 21.06 -13.80
N CYS A 254 -3.97 21.81 -12.92
CA CYS A 254 -4.62 22.81 -12.06
C CYS A 254 -4.29 24.27 -12.36
N GLY A 255 -3.50 24.56 -13.40
CA GLY A 255 -3.22 25.92 -13.89
C GLY A 255 -2.35 26.80 -12.99
N SER A 256 -2.13 26.37 -11.74
CA SER A 256 -1.37 27.10 -10.72
C SER A 256 0.15 27.02 -10.95
N VAL A 257 0.89 27.97 -10.35
CA VAL A 257 2.31 28.24 -10.67
C VAL A 257 3.25 27.80 -9.55
N PHE A 258 4.26 27.01 -9.90
CA PHE A 258 5.16 26.35 -8.95
C PHE A 258 6.63 26.51 -9.37
N CYS A 259 7.57 26.28 -8.43
CA CYS A 259 8.99 26.13 -8.75
C CYS A 259 9.30 24.68 -9.18
N ARG A 260 10.47 24.46 -9.80
CA ARG A 260 10.95 23.14 -10.29
C ARG A 260 10.95 22.01 -9.24
N PHE A 261 11.02 22.35 -7.95
CA PHE A 261 10.99 21.38 -6.85
C PHE A 261 9.56 21.00 -6.41
N CYS A 262 8.55 21.73 -6.87
CA CYS A 262 7.13 21.51 -6.58
C CYS A 262 6.31 21.13 -7.82
N CYS A 263 6.93 21.06 -9.00
CA CYS A 263 6.29 20.71 -10.26
C CYS A 263 7.32 20.10 -11.22
N LYS A 264 7.00 18.92 -11.75
CA LYS A 264 7.89 18.06 -12.55
C LYS A 264 7.15 17.51 -13.77
N ASN A 265 7.89 17.17 -14.83
CA ASN A 265 7.37 16.63 -16.09
C ASN A 265 6.96 15.14 -15.99
N ASP A 266 6.18 14.78 -14.96
CA ASP A 266 5.92 13.39 -14.60
C ASP A 266 4.69 12.79 -15.31
N LEU A 267 3.89 13.58 -16.04
CA LEU A 267 2.70 13.11 -16.78
C LEU A 267 3.02 12.87 -18.26
N LEU A 268 3.12 11.60 -18.64
CA LEU A 268 3.33 11.12 -20.00
C LEU A 268 2.00 11.05 -20.75
N LEU A 269 1.87 11.77 -21.86
CA LEU A 269 0.81 11.58 -22.86
C LEU A 269 1.38 10.84 -24.05
N TYR A 270 0.66 9.85 -24.57
CA TYR A 270 1.13 8.99 -25.65
C TYR A 270 -0.02 8.30 -26.40
N TYR A 271 0.30 7.59 -27.48
CA TYR A 271 -0.60 6.64 -28.14
C TYR A 271 -0.33 5.21 -27.66
N ASP A 272 -1.35 4.48 -27.22
CA ASP A 272 -1.25 3.08 -26.81
C ASP A 272 -1.07 2.12 -28.01
N GLU A 273 -0.89 0.83 -27.72
CA GLU A 273 -0.70 -0.23 -28.75
C GLU A 273 -1.90 -0.39 -29.70
N HIS A 274 -3.06 0.19 -29.36
CA HIS A 274 -4.28 0.21 -30.17
C HIS A 274 -4.47 1.55 -30.92
N GLY A 275 -3.48 2.46 -30.87
CA GLY A 275 -3.53 3.78 -31.48
C GLY A 275 -4.42 4.80 -30.75
N ARG A 276 -4.81 4.53 -29.49
CA ARG A 276 -5.65 5.42 -28.68
C ARG A 276 -4.77 6.39 -27.89
N SER A 277 -5.11 7.67 -27.90
CA SER A 277 -4.42 8.63 -27.03
C SER A 277 -4.75 8.35 -25.56
N THR A 278 -3.76 8.48 -24.69
CA THR A 278 -3.87 8.18 -23.26
C THR A 278 -2.82 8.95 -22.45
N ALA A 279 -3.03 9.06 -21.14
CA ALA A 279 -2.15 9.78 -20.21
C ALA A 279 -1.85 8.94 -18.96
N ARG A 280 -0.60 8.93 -18.50
CA ARG A 280 -0.12 8.20 -17.31
C ARG A 280 0.97 8.98 -16.58
N LEU A 281 0.99 8.92 -15.25
CA LEU A 281 2.18 9.29 -14.47
C LEU A 281 3.27 8.24 -14.65
N ILE A 282 4.51 8.71 -14.84
CA ILE A 282 5.70 7.86 -14.92
C ILE A 282 6.02 7.21 -13.57
N ASN A 283 6.54 5.98 -13.60
CA ASN A 283 6.83 5.16 -12.42
C ASN A 283 5.59 4.81 -11.55
N VAL A 284 4.37 5.11 -12.02
CA VAL A 284 3.10 4.70 -11.40
C VAL A 284 2.51 3.55 -12.23
N VAL A 285 1.82 2.62 -11.56
CA VAL A 285 1.26 1.41 -12.19
C VAL A 285 0.35 1.73 -13.38
N GLY A 286 0.41 0.93 -14.45
CA GLY A 286 -0.31 1.20 -15.71
C GLY A 286 0.37 2.23 -16.63
N CYS A 287 1.56 2.74 -16.29
CA CYS A 287 2.50 3.38 -17.22
C CYS A 287 3.15 2.33 -18.15
N PRO A 288 3.44 2.63 -19.43
CA PRO A 288 4.15 1.69 -20.31
C PRO A 288 5.59 1.43 -19.84
N ASP A 289 6.04 0.17 -19.96
CA ASP A 289 7.40 -0.27 -19.58
C ASP A 289 8.51 0.25 -20.53
N LYS A 290 8.15 0.85 -21.69
CA LYS A 290 9.06 1.48 -22.67
C LYS A 290 8.51 2.83 -23.10
N GLU A 291 9.39 3.79 -23.37
CA GLU A 291 8.99 5.12 -23.89
C GLU A 291 8.34 4.98 -25.28
N PRO A 292 7.07 5.41 -25.46
CA PRO A 292 6.38 5.34 -26.75
C PRO A 292 7.01 6.28 -27.77
N THR A 293 7.05 5.88 -29.04
CA THR A 293 7.69 6.65 -30.13
C THR A 293 7.14 8.06 -30.33
N THR A 294 5.88 8.26 -29.92
CA THR A 294 5.12 9.50 -30.07
C THR A 294 4.49 9.84 -28.73
N CYS A 295 5.20 10.62 -27.92
CA CYS A 295 4.79 10.97 -26.56
C CYS A 295 5.24 12.38 -26.14
N SER A 296 4.59 12.94 -25.12
CA SER A 296 4.92 14.25 -24.54
C SER A 296 4.84 14.24 -23.02
N TYR A 297 5.79 14.89 -22.35
CA TYR A 297 5.90 14.94 -20.89
C TYR A 297 5.42 16.30 -20.36
N LEU A 298 4.28 16.32 -19.67
CA LEU A 298 3.66 17.53 -19.16
C LEU A 298 3.95 17.77 -17.67
N PRO A 299 4.30 19.01 -17.26
CA PRO A 299 4.55 19.32 -15.86
C PRO A 299 3.28 19.31 -14.99
N VAL A 300 3.36 18.54 -13.91
CA VAL A 300 2.34 18.37 -12.88
C VAL A 300 2.91 18.79 -11.53
N CYS A 301 2.12 19.53 -10.74
CA CYS A 301 2.55 19.91 -9.40
C CYS A 301 2.43 18.74 -8.43
N ILE A 302 3.30 18.69 -7.42
CA ILE A 302 3.35 17.61 -6.43
C ILE A 302 2.05 17.42 -5.61
N LEU A 303 1.09 18.34 -5.72
CA LEU A 303 -0.27 18.13 -5.19
C LEU A 303 -1.08 17.28 -6.18
N CYS A 304 -1.23 17.77 -7.42
CA CYS A 304 -1.91 17.03 -8.49
C CYS A 304 -1.23 15.70 -8.85
N HIS A 305 0.09 15.54 -8.62
CA HIS A 305 0.77 14.25 -8.76
C HIS A 305 0.23 13.25 -7.74
N ALA A 306 0.07 13.62 -6.46
CA ALA A 306 -0.49 12.72 -5.46
C ALA A 306 -1.95 12.38 -5.75
N ASP A 307 -2.72 13.35 -6.28
CA ASP A 307 -4.11 13.13 -6.71
C ASP A 307 -4.20 12.22 -7.96
N LEU A 308 -3.30 12.40 -8.93
CA LEU A 308 -3.19 11.58 -10.15
C LEU A 308 -2.62 10.19 -9.88
N GLU A 309 -1.73 10.05 -8.91
CA GLU A 309 -1.17 8.77 -8.47
C GLU A 309 -2.25 7.96 -7.76
N GLU A 310 -3.00 8.56 -6.84
CA GLU A 310 -4.19 7.95 -6.25
C GLU A 310 -5.22 7.60 -7.35
N TYR A 311 -5.49 8.51 -8.28
CA TYR A 311 -6.45 8.28 -9.37
C TYR A 311 -6.01 7.16 -10.33
N GLN A 312 -4.75 7.13 -10.77
CA GLN A 312 -4.22 6.11 -11.68
C GLN A 312 -4.12 4.75 -10.99
N VAL A 313 -3.68 4.70 -9.72
CA VAL A 313 -3.74 3.48 -8.91
C VAL A 313 -5.18 3.03 -8.72
N GLN A 314 -6.14 3.95 -8.51
CA GLN A 314 -7.56 3.60 -8.40
C GLN A 314 -8.17 3.17 -9.73
N GLN A 315 -7.80 3.76 -10.87
CA GLN A 315 -8.28 3.36 -12.19
C GLN A 315 -7.68 2.04 -12.64
N PHE A 316 -6.40 1.79 -12.34
CA PHE A 316 -5.79 0.48 -12.47
C PHE A 316 -6.53 -0.58 -11.62
N HIS A 317 -6.82 -0.27 -10.35
CA HIS A 317 -7.65 -1.14 -9.52
C HIS A 317 -9.12 -1.20 -9.97
N LEU A 318 -9.68 -0.20 -10.66
CA LEU A 318 -11.05 -0.24 -11.17
C LEU A 318 -11.14 -1.07 -12.43
N ILE A 319 -10.20 -0.96 -13.37
CA ILE A 319 -10.05 -1.90 -14.49
C ILE A 319 -9.96 -3.33 -13.92
N ILE A 320 -9.16 -3.55 -12.87
CA ILE A 320 -9.09 -4.84 -12.16
C ILE A 320 -10.42 -5.26 -11.49
N ASN A 321 -11.21 -4.33 -10.92
CA ASN A 321 -12.45 -4.66 -10.19
C ASN A 321 -13.73 -4.58 -11.06
N GLU A 322 -13.67 -4.04 -12.27
CA GLU A 322 -14.67 -4.16 -13.34
C GLU A 322 -14.44 -5.48 -14.09
N VAL A 323 -13.18 -5.95 -14.12
CA VAL A 323 -12.79 -7.34 -14.39
C VAL A 323 -13.17 -8.32 -13.26
N ASP A 324 -13.56 -7.84 -12.07
CA ASP A 324 -14.32 -8.60 -11.05
C ASP A 324 -15.86 -8.42 -11.19
N GLY A 325 -16.34 -7.71 -12.23
CA GLY A 325 -17.73 -7.24 -12.36
C GLY A 325 -18.46 -7.62 -13.65
N GLU A 326 -17.77 -7.65 -14.80
CA GLU A 326 -18.32 -8.07 -16.11
C GLU A 326 -17.47 -9.13 -16.82
N GLU A 327 -16.16 -9.24 -16.53
CA GLU A 327 -15.42 -10.45 -16.89
C GLU A 327 -15.68 -11.56 -15.86
N GLY A 328 -15.82 -12.79 -16.34
CA GLY A 328 -15.97 -13.97 -15.49
C GLY A 328 -14.66 -14.35 -14.80
N ASN A 329 -14.59 -15.59 -14.34
CA ASN A 329 -13.45 -16.12 -13.59
C ASN A 329 -12.07 -15.95 -14.28
N ILE A 330 -12.02 -15.77 -15.62
CA ILE A 330 -10.82 -15.41 -16.36
C ILE A 330 -10.17 -14.08 -15.92
N GLY A 331 -10.97 -13.12 -15.44
CA GLY A 331 -10.51 -11.81 -14.97
C GLY A 331 -9.62 -11.91 -13.74
N HIS A 332 -10.05 -12.70 -12.75
CA HIS A 332 -9.25 -13.06 -11.59
C HIS A 332 -7.89 -13.70 -11.97
N VAL A 333 -7.84 -14.48 -13.07
CA VAL A 333 -6.58 -15.09 -13.57
C VAL A 333 -5.62 -14.00 -14.06
N SER A 334 -6.12 -13.00 -14.79
CA SER A 334 -5.34 -11.85 -15.27
C SER A 334 -4.72 -11.07 -14.10
N LEU A 335 -5.51 -10.77 -13.07
CA LEU A 335 -5.06 -10.11 -11.84
C LEU A 335 -3.95 -10.89 -11.11
N ILE A 336 -4.09 -12.21 -10.98
CA ILE A 336 -3.08 -13.05 -10.33
C ILE A 336 -1.81 -13.12 -11.19
N LEU A 337 -1.94 -13.22 -12.53
CA LEU A 337 -0.82 -13.18 -13.46
C LEU A 337 -0.04 -11.86 -13.40
N GLU A 338 -0.70 -10.72 -13.24
CA GLU A 338 0.00 -9.43 -13.09
C GLU A 338 0.73 -9.32 -11.75
N ARG A 339 0.11 -9.80 -10.66
CA ARG A 339 0.80 -9.93 -9.36
C ARG A 339 2.04 -10.83 -9.47
N LEU A 340 1.94 -11.92 -10.23
CA LEU A 340 3.03 -12.86 -10.49
C LEU A 340 4.14 -12.23 -11.34
N ARG A 341 3.80 -11.54 -12.43
CA ARG A 341 4.73 -10.78 -13.29
C ARG A 341 5.55 -9.75 -12.50
N ASN A 342 4.97 -9.14 -11.47
CA ASN A 342 5.64 -8.21 -10.57
C ASN A 342 6.61 -8.87 -9.55
N VAL A 343 6.56 -10.19 -9.41
CA VAL A 343 7.59 -11.02 -8.72
C VAL A 343 8.62 -11.54 -9.72
N GLU A 344 8.18 -11.99 -10.90
CA GLU A 344 9.04 -12.45 -12.01
C GLU A 344 10.10 -11.41 -12.39
N ARG A 345 9.69 -10.17 -12.67
CA ARG A 345 10.59 -9.03 -12.98
C ARG A 345 11.66 -8.77 -11.89
N LYS A 346 11.43 -9.24 -10.65
CA LYS A 346 12.37 -9.13 -9.53
C LYS A 346 13.26 -10.35 -9.39
N LEU A 347 12.78 -11.55 -9.73
CA LEU A 347 13.63 -12.74 -9.85
C LEU A 347 14.60 -12.58 -11.03
N GLU A 348 14.09 -12.17 -12.19
CA GLU A 348 14.84 -11.85 -13.42
C GLU A 348 15.98 -10.84 -13.21
N THR A 349 15.90 -9.99 -12.18
CA THR A 349 16.94 -8.99 -11.84
C THR A 349 17.77 -9.34 -10.61
N THR A 350 17.27 -10.17 -9.69
CA THR A 350 17.98 -10.51 -8.44
C THR A 350 18.74 -11.84 -8.56
N LEU A 351 18.22 -12.82 -9.28
CA LEU A 351 18.85 -14.14 -9.44
C LEU A 351 20.12 -14.07 -10.30
N PRO A 352 20.17 -13.37 -11.47
CA PRO A 352 21.43 -13.18 -12.19
C PRO A 352 22.48 -12.43 -11.37
N ARG A 353 22.10 -11.41 -10.59
CA ARG A 353 23.03 -10.69 -9.71
C ARG A 353 23.59 -11.55 -8.57
N PHE A 354 22.90 -12.63 -8.19
CA PHE A 354 23.45 -13.64 -7.28
C PHE A 354 24.37 -14.62 -8.02
N GLN A 355 24.02 -15.04 -9.23
CA GLN A 355 24.89 -15.82 -10.10
C GLN A 355 26.23 -15.12 -10.37
N GLU A 356 26.21 -13.87 -10.85
CA GLU A 356 27.39 -13.03 -11.09
C GLU A 356 28.32 -12.96 -9.88
N LYS A 357 27.76 -12.76 -8.66
CA LYS A 357 28.56 -12.73 -7.43
C LYS A 357 29.17 -14.08 -7.06
N VAL A 358 28.46 -15.18 -7.30
CA VAL A 358 29.00 -16.53 -7.05
C VAL A 358 30.10 -16.85 -8.06
N GLU A 359 29.90 -16.54 -9.33
CA GLU A 359 30.89 -16.76 -10.41
C GLU A 359 32.15 -15.90 -10.21
N ALA A 360 31.99 -14.61 -9.84
CA ALA A 360 33.12 -13.75 -9.52
C ALA A 360 33.94 -14.25 -8.31
N TYR A 361 33.27 -14.68 -7.23
CA TYR A 361 33.95 -15.26 -6.07
C TYR A 361 34.70 -16.55 -6.41
N LEU A 362 34.11 -17.43 -7.23
CA LEU A 362 34.76 -18.65 -7.71
C LEU A 362 35.99 -18.36 -8.60
N TYR A 363 35.99 -17.25 -9.32
CA TYR A 363 37.12 -16.78 -10.11
C TYR A 363 38.23 -16.19 -9.23
N GLU A 364 37.88 -15.33 -8.26
CA GLU A 364 38.83 -14.76 -7.28
C GLU A 364 39.59 -15.85 -6.50
N GLN A 365 38.87 -16.91 -6.08
CA GLN A 365 39.42 -18.10 -5.41
C GLN A 365 40.50 -18.83 -6.23
N GLN A 366 40.57 -18.67 -7.55
CA GLN A 366 41.56 -19.36 -8.41
C GLN A 366 42.89 -18.63 -8.53
N TYR A 367 43.01 -17.39 -8.04
CA TYR A 367 44.15 -16.51 -8.33
C TYR A 367 44.74 -15.78 -7.11
N GLU A 368 44.49 -16.26 -5.88
CA GLU A 368 45.10 -15.79 -4.62
C GLU A 368 45.09 -14.25 -4.40
N THR A 369 44.06 -13.56 -4.89
CA THR A 369 43.95 -12.09 -4.74
C THR A 369 43.30 -11.69 -3.41
N VAL A 370 43.81 -10.61 -2.81
CA VAL A 370 43.54 -10.23 -1.41
C VAL A 370 42.06 -9.98 -1.14
N ALA A 371 41.53 -10.58 -0.08
CA ALA A 371 40.12 -10.48 0.30
C ALA A 371 39.75 -9.06 0.80
N GLY A 372 38.71 -8.47 0.18
CA GLY A 372 37.96 -7.36 0.76
C GLY A 372 36.88 -7.85 1.73
N GLU A 373 36.59 -7.07 2.78
CA GLU A 373 35.71 -7.46 3.89
C GLU A 373 34.23 -7.69 3.48
N SER A 374 33.54 -8.52 4.27
CA SER A 374 32.07 -8.69 4.28
C SER A 374 31.42 -9.34 3.05
N LYS A 375 32.11 -10.25 2.33
CA LYS A 375 31.52 -11.05 1.23
C LYS A 375 30.30 -11.87 1.70
N VAL A 376 30.40 -12.52 2.86
CA VAL A 376 29.40 -13.43 3.43
C VAL A 376 28.02 -12.78 3.60
N THR A 377 27.95 -11.59 4.21
CA THR A 377 26.66 -10.92 4.49
C THR A 377 25.88 -10.60 3.22
N ASP A 378 26.59 -10.30 2.13
CA ASP A 378 26.00 -9.93 0.85
C ASP A 378 25.41 -11.13 0.11
N PHE A 379 26.08 -12.30 0.18
CA PHE A 379 25.50 -13.57 -0.25
C PHE A 379 24.29 -13.95 0.60
N ALA A 380 24.39 -13.83 1.92
CA ALA A 380 23.32 -14.19 2.86
C ALA A 380 22.05 -13.34 2.61
N LYS A 381 22.23 -12.05 2.35
CA LYS A 381 21.16 -11.12 1.96
C LYS A 381 20.53 -11.46 0.62
N LEU A 382 21.33 -11.73 -0.42
CA LEU A 382 20.84 -12.13 -1.74
C LEU A 382 20.05 -13.45 -1.69
N GLN A 383 20.54 -14.47 -0.98
CA GLN A 383 19.78 -15.70 -0.75
C GLN A 383 18.46 -15.43 -0.01
N GLY A 384 18.47 -14.50 0.95
CA GLY A 384 17.29 -14.03 1.67
C GLY A 384 16.25 -13.39 0.76
N ASP A 385 16.66 -12.41 -0.05
CA ASP A 385 15.80 -11.67 -0.99
C ASP A 385 15.18 -12.62 -2.04
N ILE A 386 15.98 -13.51 -2.63
CA ILE A 386 15.52 -14.49 -3.63
C ILE A 386 14.53 -15.49 -3.02
N SER A 387 14.81 -16.00 -1.83
CA SER A 387 13.91 -16.94 -1.14
C SER A 387 12.56 -16.30 -0.77
N ASP A 388 12.54 -15.01 -0.44
CA ASP A 388 11.29 -14.26 -0.23
C ASP A 388 10.53 -13.99 -1.53
N LEU A 389 11.22 -13.83 -2.66
CA LEU A 389 10.58 -13.70 -3.97
C LEU A 389 9.92 -15.02 -4.38
N PHE A 390 10.62 -16.16 -4.27
CA PHE A 390 10.01 -17.48 -4.51
C PHE A 390 8.84 -17.75 -3.56
N SER A 391 8.96 -17.47 -2.27
CA SER A 391 7.86 -17.67 -1.30
C SER A 391 6.61 -16.83 -1.63
N LYS A 392 6.80 -15.63 -2.21
CA LYS A 392 5.70 -14.80 -2.74
C LYS A 392 5.16 -15.34 -4.05
N TYR A 393 6.01 -15.86 -4.94
CA TYR A 393 5.60 -16.51 -6.19
C TYR A 393 4.62 -17.65 -5.91
N THR A 394 5.01 -18.60 -5.05
CA THR A 394 4.21 -19.78 -4.74
C THR A 394 2.88 -19.41 -4.07
N ALA A 395 2.88 -18.41 -3.18
CA ALA A 395 1.66 -17.91 -2.54
C ALA A 395 0.73 -17.10 -3.49
N ILE A 396 1.25 -16.53 -4.58
CA ILE A 396 0.44 -15.84 -5.59
C ILE A 396 -0.15 -16.85 -6.57
N ILE A 397 0.66 -17.78 -7.10
CA ILE A 397 0.19 -18.80 -8.05
C ILE A 397 -0.81 -19.78 -7.40
N GLN A 398 -0.69 -20.07 -6.09
CA GLN A 398 -1.71 -20.82 -5.36
C GLN A 398 -3.09 -20.15 -5.37
N GLY A 399 -3.18 -18.83 -5.51
CA GLY A 399 -4.46 -18.14 -5.67
C GLY A 399 -5.24 -18.59 -6.92
N LEU A 400 -4.56 -19.15 -7.93
CA LEU A 400 -5.22 -19.76 -9.10
C LEU A 400 -6.09 -20.96 -8.72
N LYS A 401 -5.80 -21.69 -7.62
CA LYS A 401 -6.65 -22.78 -7.11
C LYS A 401 -8.05 -22.29 -6.68
N GLN A 402 -8.18 -21.01 -6.34
CA GLN A 402 -9.41 -20.44 -5.77
C GLN A 402 -10.37 -19.89 -6.85
N ILE A 403 -10.03 -20.04 -8.14
CA ILE A 403 -10.79 -19.53 -9.28
C ILE A 403 -11.53 -20.69 -9.96
N GLN A 404 -12.87 -20.66 -9.99
CA GLN A 404 -13.71 -21.72 -10.57
C GLN A 404 -14.17 -21.38 -11.99
N LEU A 405 -13.39 -21.78 -12.99
CA LEU A 405 -13.70 -21.55 -14.40
C LEU A 405 -14.76 -22.54 -14.91
N THR A 406 -15.64 -22.08 -15.81
CA THR A 406 -16.77 -22.87 -16.32
C THR A 406 -16.58 -23.29 -17.78
N SER A 407 -15.96 -22.43 -18.59
CA SER A 407 -15.78 -22.68 -20.02
C SER A 407 -14.61 -23.64 -20.28
N PRO A 408 -14.77 -24.68 -21.12
CA PRO A 408 -13.66 -25.56 -21.52
C PRO A 408 -12.45 -24.81 -22.10
N THR A 409 -12.69 -23.66 -22.75
CA THR A 409 -11.63 -22.79 -23.29
C THR A 409 -10.87 -22.06 -22.18
N GLU A 410 -11.58 -21.49 -21.20
CA GLU A 410 -10.97 -20.85 -20.02
C GLU A 410 -10.17 -21.87 -19.20
N ILE A 411 -10.72 -23.04 -18.95
CA ILE A 411 -10.06 -24.14 -18.21
C ILE A 411 -8.77 -24.56 -18.94
N ARG A 412 -8.78 -24.61 -20.28
CA ARG A 412 -7.56 -24.89 -21.08
C ARG A 412 -6.54 -23.75 -21.01
N ILE A 413 -6.99 -22.49 -21.00
CA ILE A 413 -6.12 -21.31 -20.82
C ILE A 413 -5.47 -21.36 -19.43
N MET A 414 -6.23 -21.64 -18.38
CA MET A 414 -5.73 -21.80 -17.01
C MET A 414 -4.73 -22.95 -16.88
N LYS A 415 -5.00 -24.13 -17.47
CA LYS A 415 -4.03 -25.24 -17.53
C LYS A 415 -2.70 -24.79 -18.12
N ASN A 416 -2.74 -24.15 -19.29
CA ASN A 416 -1.52 -23.67 -19.95
C ASN A 416 -0.78 -22.61 -19.11
N ILE A 417 -1.51 -21.69 -18.48
CA ILE A 417 -0.96 -20.67 -17.58
C ILE A 417 -0.27 -21.32 -16.38
N VAL A 418 -0.97 -22.18 -15.66
CA VAL A 418 -0.47 -22.91 -14.50
C VAL A 418 0.78 -23.69 -14.89
N HIS A 419 0.72 -24.52 -15.93
CA HIS A 419 1.83 -25.34 -16.40
C HIS A 419 3.09 -24.51 -16.71
N VAL A 420 2.97 -23.46 -17.52
CA VAL A 420 4.10 -22.58 -17.89
C VAL A 420 4.68 -21.85 -16.67
N LYS A 421 3.85 -21.44 -15.71
CA LYS A 421 4.29 -20.73 -14.51
C LYS A 421 4.93 -21.67 -13.48
N CYS A 422 4.43 -22.90 -13.34
CA CYS A 422 5.06 -23.94 -12.52
C CYS A 422 6.42 -24.36 -13.11
N ALA A 423 6.52 -24.53 -14.43
CA ALA A 423 7.78 -24.81 -15.11
C ALA A 423 8.82 -23.69 -14.89
N SER A 424 8.44 -22.43 -15.17
CA SER A 424 9.36 -21.29 -15.01
C SER A 424 9.82 -21.08 -13.55
N TYR A 425 8.93 -21.30 -12.58
CA TYR A 425 9.29 -21.33 -11.16
C TYR A 425 10.32 -22.43 -10.86
N ASN A 426 10.09 -23.65 -11.34
CA ASN A 426 10.97 -24.80 -11.10
C ASN A 426 12.35 -24.60 -11.73
N ASP A 427 12.44 -24.08 -12.95
CA ASP A 427 13.73 -23.78 -13.61
C ASP A 427 14.57 -22.77 -12.81
N GLN A 428 13.95 -21.65 -12.43
CA GLN A 428 14.62 -20.60 -11.64
C GLN A 428 14.99 -21.09 -10.22
N MET A 429 14.11 -21.86 -9.58
CA MET A 429 14.35 -22.47 -8.27
C MET A 429 15.50 -23.48 -8.32
N ASN A 430 15.58 -24.29 -9.38
CA ASN A 430 16.66 -25.26 -9.57
C ASN A 430 18.00 -24.58 -9.86
N LEU A 431 18.01 -23.49 -10.63
CA LEU A 431 19.20 -22.63 -10.79
C LEU A 431 19.63 -22.04 -9.43
N PHE A 432 18.71 -21.49 -8.64
CA PHE A 432 19.02 -20.94 -7.31
C PHE A 432 19.56 -22.00 -6.35
N LYS A 433 18.94 -23.18 -6.29
CA LYS A 433 19.44 -24.35 -5.51
C LYS A 433 20.86 -24.75 -5.94
N LYS A 434 21.12 -24.81 -7.25
CA LYS A 434 22.45 -25.12 -7.80
C LYS A 434 23.49 -24.09 -7.36
N LEU A 435 23.21 -22.80 -7.53
CA LEU A 435 24.11 -21.70 -7.12
C LEU A 435 24.39 -21.70 -5.61
N LYS A 436 23.36 -21.91 -4.77
CA LYS A 436 23.51 -22.08 -3.31
C LYS A 436 24.37 -23.31 -2.98
N SER A 437 24.18 -24.45 -3.66
CA SER A 437 24.99 -25.65 -3.45
C SER A 437 26.46 -25.46 -3.86
N THR A 438 26.71 -24.77 -4.98
CA THR A 438 28.09 -24.46 -5.42
C THR A 438 28.78 -23.51 -4.45
N LEU A 439 28.16 -22.39 -4.10
CA LEU A 439 28.72 -21.43 -3.14
C LEU A 439 29.05 -22.10 -1.80
N ASN A 440 28.11 -22.87 -1.23
CA ASN A 440 28.32 -23.55 0.05
C ASN A 440 29.44 -24.61 0.02
N LYS A 441 29.84 -25.12 -1.16
CA LYS A 441 30.97 -26.05 -1.32
C LYS A 441 32.32 -25.36 -1.55
N SER A 442 32.31 -24.06 -1.80
CA SER A 442 33.50 -23.26 -2.14
C SER A 442 33.79 -22.13 -1.14
N LEU A 443 33.01 -22.04 -0.06
CA LEU A 443 33.31 -21.19 1.10
C LEU A 443 34.22 -21.93 2.09
N PRO A 444 35.19 -21.24 2.73
CA PRO A 444 35.84 -21.73 3.93
C PRO A 444 34.83 -22.13 5.02
N ALA A 445 35.18 -23.08 5.89
CA ALA A 445 34.27 -23.59 6.92
C ALA A 445 33.70 -22.48 7.82
N GLU A 446 34.53 -21.50 8.20
CA GLU A 446 34.13 -20.34 9.02
C GLU A 446 33.16 -19.40 8.27
N GLU A 447 33.43 -19.08 7.01
CA GLU A 447 32.53 -18.26 6.18
C GLU A 447 31.19 -18.97 5.90
N LEU A 448 31.23 -20.30 5.72
CA LEU A 448 30.03 -21.12 5.56
C LEU A 448 29.20 -21.16 6.85
N GLU A 449 29.83 -21.27 8.02
CA GLU A 449 29.15 -21.22 9.31
C GLU A 449 28.47 -19.86 9.51
N GLN A 450 29.18 -18.75 9.28
CA GLN A 450 28.62 -17.39 9.32
C GLN A 450 27.44 -17.19 8.33
N LEU A 451 27.55 -17.74 7.10
CA LEU A 451 26.47 -17.69 6.10
C LEU A 451 25.23 -18.45 6.57
N LEU A 452 25.42 -19.67 7.09
CA LEU A 452 24.35 -20.51 7.59
C LEU A 452 23.72 -19.91 8.86
N GLU A 453 24.51 -19.32 9.74
CA GLU A 453 24.02 -18.64 10.94
C GLU A 453 23.13 -17.46 10.58
N TYR A 454 23.61 -16.52 9.76
CA TYR A 454 22.83 -15.35 9.33
C TYR A 454 21.53 -15.77 8.63
N THR A 455 21.58 -16.72 7.69
CA THR A 455 20.39 -17.16 6.95
C THR A 455 19.38 -17.87 7.84
N ASN A 456 19.83 -18.70 8.79
CA ASN A 456 18.97 -19.28 9.82
C ASN A 456 18.35 -18.18 10.72
N THR A 457 19.14 -17.26 11.27
CA THR A 457 18.69 -16.14 12.12
C THR A 457 17.60 -15.32 11.43
N GLN A 458 17.80 -14.91 10.18
CA GLN A 458 16.79 -14.14 9.44
C GLN A 458 15.51 -14.96 9.15
N ALA A 459 15.63 -16.26 8.91
CA ALA A 459 14.47 -17.14 8.67
C ALA A 459 13.55 -17.23 9.89
N ILE A 460 14.11 -17.56 11.07
CA ILE A 460 13.32 -17.71 12.29
C ILE A 460 12.83 -16.36 12.82
N ASN A 461 13.64 -15.29 12.72
CA ASN A 461 13.21 -13.92 13.09
C ASN A 461 11.97 -13.49 12.30
N ASN A 462 11.98 -13.66 10.98
CA ASN A 462 10.87 -13.24 10.12
C ASN A 462 9.60 -14.04 10.41
N THR A 463 9.73 -15.35 10.63
CA THR A 463 8.64 -16.25 11.00
C THR A 463 8.00 -15.82 12.33
N TYR A 464 8.82 -15.67 13.37
CA TYR A 464 8.43 -15.26 14.72
C TYR A 464 7.71 -13.91 14.74
N VAL A 465 8.30 -12.88 14.11
CA VAL A 465 7.72 -11.54 14.07
C VAL A 465 6.41 -11.51 13.28
N THR A 466 6.34 -12.19 12.13
CA THR A 466 5.12 -12.24 11.31
C THR A 466 4.00 -12.99 12.01
N ALA A 467 4.29 -14.15 12.62
CA ALA A 467 3.29 -14.94 13.35
C ALA A 467 2.68 -14.15 14.52
N ARG A 468 3.49 -13.47 15.33
CA ARG A 468 2.96 -12.63 16.42
C ARG A 468 2.25 -11.36 15.90
N GLN A 469 2.75 -10.71 14.86
CA GLN A 469 2.04 -9.56 14.27
C GLN A 469 0.65 -9.98 13.80
N LEU A 470 0.57 -11.07 13.06
CA LEU A 470 -0.68 -11.62 12.55
C LEU A 470 -1.62 -12.04 13.69
N GLY A 471 -1.09 -12.65 14.75
CA GLY A 471 -1.85 -13.00 15.95
C GLY A 471 -2.45 -11.79 16.68
N PHE A 472 -1.69 -10.72 16.86
CA PHE A 472 -2.21 -9.47 17.46
C PHE A 472 -3.24 -8.78 16.56
N GLU A 473 -3.06 -8.79 15.24
CA GLU A 473 -4.03 -8.20 14.32
C GLU A 473 -5.30 -9.07 14.16
N ALA A 474 -5.18 -10.40 14.26
CA ALA A 474 -6.31 -11.33 14.33
C ALA A 474 -7.14 -11.09 15.58
N LEU A 475 -6.52 -11.07 16.76
CA LEU A 475 -7.18 -10.77 18.04
C LEU A 475 -7.89 -9.40 17.99
N ALA A 476 -7.21 -8.37 17.47
CA ALA A 476 -7.77 -7.03 17.35
C ALA A 476 -8.85 -6.87 16.27
N LEU A 477 -9.09 -7.90 15.43
CA LEU A 477 -10.25 -7.98 14.53
C LEU A 477 -11.40 -8.74 15.20
N ALA A 478 -11.14 -9.87 15.86
CA ALA A 478 -12.11 -10.60 16.68
C ALA A 478 -12.74 -9.67 17.74
N GLU A 479 -11.91 -9.04 18.57
CA GLU A 479 -12.33 -8.04 19.59
C GLU A 479 -13.06 -6.80 19.02
N LYS A 480 -12.94 -6.52 17.72
CA LYS A 480 -13.57 -5.35 17.08
C LYS A 480 -14.93 -5.69 16.46
N TYR A 481 -15.09 -6.92 15.98
CA TYR A 481 -16.22 -7.35 15.17
C TYR A 481 -17.06 -8.45 15.83
N ASP A 482 -16.70 -8.87 17.04
CA ASP A 482 -17.45 -9.79 17.89
C ASP A 482 -17.61 -11.18 17.25
N PHE A 483 -16.47 -11.82 17.01
CA PHE A 483 -16.37 -13.23 16.58
C PHE A 483 -15.24 -13.93 17.34
N ASP A 484 -15.12 -15.25 17.16
CA ASP A 484 -14.22 -16.10 17.93
C ASP A 484 -12.73 -15.73 17.83
N THR A 485 -11.97 -16.21 18.82
CA THR A 485 -10.52 -16.00 18.95
C THR A 485 -9.68 -17.14 18.38
N GLU A 486 -10.26 -18.14 17.70
CA GLU A 486 -9.58 -19.40 17.34
C GLU A 486 -8.29 -19.18 16.54
N ILE A 487 -8.35 -18.27 15.55
CA ILE A 487 -7.20 -17.91 14.71
C ILE A 487 -6.08 -17.26 15.55
N ALA A 488 -6.44 -16.40 16.52
CA ALA A 488 -5.48 -15.79 17.42
C ALA A 488 -4.91 -16.80 18.44
N GLU A 489 -5.71 -17.77 18.88
CA GLU A 489 -5.30 -18.85 19.77
C GLU A 489 -4.27 -19.74 19.10
N ARG A 490 -4.57 -20.30 17.92
CA ARG A 490 -3.63 -21.13 17.14
C ARG A 490 -2.35 -20.37 16.79
N LEU A 491 -2.43 -19.10 16.37
CA LEU A 491 -1.25 -18.25 16.13
C LEU A 491 -0.43 -17.98 17.41
N SER A 492 -1.03 -18.01 18.60
CA SER A 492 -0.30 -17.87 19.86
C SER A 492 0.54 -19.10 20.22
N GLU A 493 0.21 -20.26 19.64
CA GLU A 493 0.98 -21.49 19.81
C GLU A 493 2.19 -21.50 18.86
N ILE A 494 1.99 -21.08 17.60
CA ILE A 494 3.08 -20.82 16.65
C ILE A 494 4.08 -19.81 17.24
N ASP A 495 3.59 -18.72 17.83
CA ASP A 495 4.42 -17.73 18.52
C ASP A 495 5.25 -18.36 19.65
N ALA A 496 4.63 -19.22 20.48
CA ALA A 496 5.30 -19.88 21.59
C ALA A 496 6.38 -20.89 21.13
N VAL A 497 6.14 -21.63 20.05
CA VAL A 497 7.12 -22.57 19.46
C VAL A 497 8.27 -21.79 18.81
N CYS A 498 7.97 -20.80 17.97
CA CYS A 498 8.97 -19.95 17.32
C CYS A 498 9.82 -19.21 18.36
N PHE A 499 9.23 -18.73 19.47
CA PHE A 499 9.95 -18.12 20.59
C PHE A 499 11.03 -19.05 21.16
N GLN A 500 10.68 -20.32 21.39
CA GLN A 500 11.57 -21.28 22.06
C GLN A 500 12.73 -21.68 21.16
N GLU A 501 12.47 -22.04 19.90
CA GLU A 501 13.54 -22.39 18.96
C GLU A 501 14.41 -21.17 18.62
N LEU A 502 13.83 -19.98 18.44
CA LEU A 502 14.58 -18.74 18.24
C LEU A 502 15.51 -18.46 19.43
N LYS A 503 14.99 -18.49 20.66
CA LYS A 503 15.78 -18.23 21.86
C LYS A 503 16.90 -19.25 22.02
N LYS A 504 16.63 -20.54 21.77
CA LYS A 504 17.64 -21.60 21.80
C LYS A 504 18.72 -21.36 20.75
N PHE A 505 18.35 -20.90 19.55
CA PHE A 505 19.29 -20.64 18.47
C PHE A 505 20.20 -19.43 18.75
N VAL A 506 19.63 -18.29 19.14
CA VAL A 506 20.38 -17.07 19.52
C VAL A 506 21.35 -17.32 20.67
N LEU A 507 20.96 -18.12 21.67
CA LEU A 507 21.87 -18.52 22.75
C LEU A 507 22.95 -19.53 22.31
N SER A 508 22.82 -20.17 21.15
CA SER A 508 23.83 -21.07 20.59
C SER A 508 24.82 -20.39 19.65
N THR A 509 24.53 -19.17 19.17
CA THR A 509 25.49 -18.32 18.42
C THR A 509 26.35 -17.46 19.35
N GLY A 510 26.00 -17.39 20.64
CA GLY A 510 26.64 -16.52 21.63
C GLY A 510 26.01 -15.13 21.76
N ASP A 511 24.96 -14.84 20.99
CA ASP A 511 24.26 -13.55 21.02
C ASP A 511 23.48 -13.31 22.33
N ASP A 512 23.41 -12.05 22.74
CA ASP A 512 22.57 -11.63 23.88
C ASP A 512 21.08 -11.67 23.49
N TRP A 513 20.38 -12.67 24.04
CA TRP A 513 18.93 -12.84 23.85
C TRP A 513 18.10 -11.61 24.22
N ALA A 514 18.46 -10.85 25.26
CA ALA A 514 17.69 -9.69 25.70
C ALA A 514 17.84 -8.50 24.73
N ILE A 515 19.03 -8.29 24.16
CA ILE A 515 19.30 -7.32 23.09
C ILE A 515 18.55 -7.74 21.82
N HIS A 516 18.70 -9.00 21.38
CA HIS A 516 18.03 -9.52 20.18
C HIS A 516 16.50 -9.40 20.28
N HIS A 517 15.93 -9.85 21.40
CA HIS A 517 14.50 -9.78 21.65
C HIS A 517 13.99 -8.33 21.73
N LYS A 518 14.80 -7.39 22.26
CA LYS A 518 14.47 -5.95 22.28
C LYS A 518 14.40 -5.36 20.86
N ILE A 519 15.31 -5.75 19.96
CA ILE A 519 15.30 -5.33 18.55
C ILE A 519 14.03 -5.82 17.85
N LEU A 520 13.72 -7.12 17.95
CA LEU A 520 12.52 -7.72 17.34
C LEU A 520 11.21 -7.09 17.85
N ASN A 521 11.13 -6.76 19.15
CA ASN A 521 9.98 -6.05 19.70
C ASN A 521 9.88 -4.58 19.27
N SER A 522 11.00 -3.94 18.92
CA SER A 522 10.96 -2.61 18.30
C SER A 522 10.42 -2.68 16.87
N LEU A 523 10.87 -3.67 16.08
CA LEU A 523 10.39 -3.93 14.73
C LEU A 523 8.87 -4.23 14.71
N LEU A 524 8.42 -5.12 15.59
CA LEU A 524 7.00 -5.50 15.73
C LEU A 524 6.11 -4.29 16.07
N LYS A 525 6.54 -3.42 17.00
CA LYS A 525 5.83 -2.17 17.31
C LYS A 525 5.68 -1.26 16.10
N ASP A 526 6.74 -1.13 15.31
CA ASP A 526 6.73 -0.29 14.11
C ASP A 526 5.85 -0.88 12.99
N GLN A 527 5.85 -2.20 12.82
CA GLN A 527 4.98 -2.87 11.86
C GLN A 527 3.50 -2.75 12.24
N LEU A 528 3.13 -3.05 13.50
CA LEU A 528 1.75 -2.88 14.00
C LEU A 528 1.23 -1.43 13.87
N ALA A 529 2.13 -0.44 13.89
CA ALA A 529 1.78 0.96 13.71
C ALA A 529 1.71 1.43 12.24
N LYS A 530 2.48 0.83 11.33
CA LYS A 530 2.75 1.39 9.98
C LYS A 530 2.48 0.42 8.81
N LYS A 531 2.41 -0.89 9.04
CA LYS A 531 2.40 -1.95 8.01
C LYS A 531 1.51 -3.14 8.44
N LYS A 532 0.20 -2.96 8.42
CA LYS A 532 -0.75 -4.03 8.75
C LYS A 532 -0.65 -5.22 7.77
N LEU A 533 -0.79 -6.42 8.30
CA LEU A 533 -0.84 -7.67 7.54
C LEU A 533 -2.26 -8.03 7.09
N VAL A 534 -3.25 -7.71 7.94
CA VAL A 534 -4.70 -7.87 7.68
C VAL A 534 -5.39 -6.50 7.70
N SER A 535 -6.22 -6.24 6.70
CA SER A 535 -7.01 -4.99 6.59
C SER A 535 -8.26 -5.23 5.73
N PRO A 536 -9.38 -5.67 6.34
CA PRO A 536 -10.60 -5.99 5.60
C PRO A 536 -11.19 -4.74 4.93
N SER A 537 -11.72 -4.90 3.72
CA SER A 537 -12.31 -3.79 2.95
C SER A 537 -13.53 -3.22 3.67
N GLN A 538 -13.50 -1.94 4.03
CA GLN A 538 -14.58 -1.34 4.82
C GLN A 538 -15.94 -1.35 4.08
N ARG A 539 -15.94 -1.30 2.74
CA ARG A 539 -17.15 -1.49 1.91
C ARG A 539 -17.73 -2.91 2.04
N ALA A 540 -16.87 -3.92 2.08
CA ALA A 540 -17.29 -5.31 2.25
C ALA A 540 -17.73 -5.59 3.70
N VAL A 541 -17.07 -5.01 4.71
CA VAL A 541 -17.54 -5.01 6.11
C VAL A 541 -18.93 -4.39 6.24
N GLN A 542 -19.20 -3.27 5.55
CA GLN A 542 -20.52 -2.64 5.53
C GLN A 542 -21.59 -3.49 4.82
N LYS A 543 -21.22 -4.26 3.78
CA LYS A 543 -22.15 -5.13 3.03
C LYS A 543 -22.41 -6.49 3.71
N GLN A 544 -21.41 -7.07 4.39
CA GLN A 544 -21.41 -8.47 4.83
C GLN A 544 -21.09 -8.67 6.34
N GLY A 545 -20.90 -7.59 7.10
CA GLY A 545 -20.74 -7.64 8.55
C GLY A 545 -19.48 -8.38 9.05
N PRO A 546 -19.52 -8.87 10.31
CA PRO A 546 -18.42 -9.63 10.93
C PRO A 546 -18.01 -10.88 10.15
N GLU A 547 -18.94 -11.61 9.53
CA GLU A 547 -18.65 -12.88 8.89
C GLU A 547 -17.81 -12.74 7.60
N TYR A 548 -17.83 -11.57 6.95
CA TYR A 548 -16.81 -11.26 5.95
C TYR A 548 -15.42 -11.03 6.57
N VAL A 549 -15.33 -10.37 7.74
CA VAL A 549 -14.06 -10.17 8.44
C VAL A 549 -13.46 -11.51 8.88
N ARG A 550 -14.30 -12.41 9.41
CA ARG A 550 -13.91 -13.78 9.80
C ARG A 550 -13.31 -14.55 8.63
N ARG A 551 -14.05 -14.71 7.52
CA ARG A 551 -13.58 -15.41 6.31
C ARG A 551 -12.35 -14.74 5.68
N PHE A 552 -12.31 -13.41 5.60
CA PHE A 552 -11.14 -12.66 5.14
C PHE A 552 -9.91 -12.92 6.02
N LEU A 553 -10.08 -12.95 7.34
CA LEU A 553 -9.00 -13.21 8.28
C LEU A 553 -8.46 -14.63 8.12
N ILE A 554 -9.32 -15.64 7.96
CA ILE A 554 -8.91 -17.04 7.73
C ILE A 554 -8.08 -17.14 6.43
N GLN A 555 -8.63 -16.70 5.29
CA GLN A 555 -7.96 -16.74 3.98
C GLN A 555 -6.63 -15.96 3.98
N ARG A 556 -6.62 -14.78 4.61
CA ARG A 556 -5.40 -13.96 4.70
C ARG A 556 -4.37 -14.56 5.65
N THR A 557 -4.81 -15.25 6.71
CA THR A 557 -3.93 -16.00 7.60
C THR A 557 -3.30 -17.18 6.88
N PHE A 558 -4.08 -18.01 6.17
CA PHE A 558 -3.56 -19.11 5.33
C PHE A 558 -2.45 -18.61 4.38
N THR A 559 -2.73 -17.53 3.65
CA THR A 559 -1.78 -16.91 2.71
C THR A 559 -0.45 -16.53 3.39
N LEU A 560 -0.50 -15.95 4.59
CA LEU A 560 0.68 -15.45 5.32
C LEU A 560 1.44 -16.58 6.04
N VAL A 561 0.73 -17.54 6.63
CA VAL A 561 1.30 -18.74 7.24
C VAL A 561 2.01 -19.58 6.16
N TYR A 562 1.44 -19.68 4.96
CA TYR A 562 2.06 -20.37 3.83
C TYR A 562 3.36 -19.67 3.38
N GLN A 563 3.33 -18.32 3.28
CA GLN A 563 4.53 -17.54 2.94
C GLN A 563 5.66 -17.74 3.95
N ILE A 564 5.39 -17.72 5.27
CA ILE A 564 6.45 -17.92 6.28
C ILE A 564 6.88 -19.39 6.42
N SER A 565 5.98 -20.37 6.23
CA SER A 565 6.33 -21.79 6.20
C SER A 565 7.27 -22.10 5.03
N THR A 566 6.96 -21.60 3.84
CA THR A 566 7.81 -21.72 2.64
C THR A 566 9.13 -20.98 2.81
N ALA A 567 9.13 -19.75 3.32
CA ALA A 567 10.34 -18.97 3.54
C ALA A 567 11.25 -19.60 4.61
N LEU A 568 10.69 -20.14 5.71
CA LEU A 568 11.46 -20.83 6.74
C LEU A 568 12.14 -22.07 6.17
N LYS A 569 11.41 -22.90 5.41
CA LYS A 569 11.94 -24.11 4.75
C LYS A 569 13.03 -23.78 3.71
N ALA A 570 12.89 -22.70 2.94
CA ALA A 570 13.88 -22.33 1.92
C ALA A 570 15.16 -21.65 2.47
N LYS A 571 15.02 -20.86 3.54
CA LYS A 571 16.11 -20.07 4.12
C LYS A 571 16.94 -20.81 5.16
N SER A 572 16.30 -21.59 6.04
CA SER A 572 17.01 -22.39 7.06
C SER A 572 17.66 -23.65 6.47
N SER A 573 18.60 -24.25 7.19
CA SER A 573 19.02 -25.62 6.90
C SER A 573 17.96 -26.62 7.36
N GLU A 574 17.92 -27.82 6.75
CA GLU A 574 16.83 -28.78 6.93
C GLU A 574 16.61 -29.15 8.40
N GLU A 575 17.69 -29.38 9.15
CA GLU A 575 17.69 -29.77 10.57
C GLU A 575 17.24 -28.67 11.56
N LYS A 576 17.27 -27.38 11.18
CA LYS A 576 16.98 -26.26 12.09
C LYS A 576 15.48 -25.95 12.13
N PHE A 577 14.98 -25.46 13.26
CA PHE A 577 13.60 -24.97 13.42
C PHE A 577 12.49 -26.00 13.08
N GLN A 578 12.73 -27.28 13.37
CA GLN A 578 11.80 -28.36 13.02
C GLN A 578 10.45 -28.25 13.73
N GLN A 579 10.43 -27.76 14.98
CA GLN A 579 9.17 -27.59 15.71
C GLN A 579 8.33 -26.47 15.08
N SER A 580 8.96 -25.37 14.68
CA SER A 580 8.31 -24.27 13.96
C SER A 580 7.84 -24.70 12.56
N LYS A 581 8.65 -25.47 11.83
CA LYS A 581 8.29 -26.03 10.51
C LYS A 581 7.06 -26.93 10.58
N GLU A 582 6.96 -27.80 11.57
CA GLU A 582 5.82 -28.71 11.74
C GLU A 582 4.59 -27.99 12.31
N ALA A 583 4.75 -27.10 13.30
CA ALA A 583 3.63 -26.32 13.83
C ALA A 583 2.96 -25.43 12.75
N LEU A 584 3.76 -24.82 11.86
CA LEU A 584 3.25 -24.08 10.70
C LEU A 584 2.57 -24.99 9.66
N LYS A 585 2.95 -26.28 9.58
CA LYS A 585 2.31 -27.27 8.71
C LYS A 585 0.97 -27.73 9.27
N VAL A 586 0.87 -28.00 10.57
CA VAL A 586 -0.40 -28.28 11.25
C VAL A 586 -1.38 -27.11 11.05
N LEU A 587 -0.94 -25.88 11.32
CA LEU A 587 -1.79 -24.69 11.11
C LEU A 587 -2.20 -24.47 9.65
N LEU A 588 -1.42 -24.91 8.67
CA LEU A 588 -1.83 -24.85 7.26
C LEU A 588 -2.92 -25.85 6.91
N ASN A 589 -2.91 -27.04 7.50
CA ASN A 589 -3.98 -28.02 7.35
C ASN A 589 -5.25 -27.49 8.01
N ASP A 590 -5.16 -27.04 9.27
CA ASP A 590 -6.27 -26.41 10.03
C ASP A 590 -6.95 -25.29 9.21
N LEU A 591 -6.14 -24.36 8.69
CA LEU A 591 -6.63 -23.22 7.91
C LEU A 591 -7.19 -23.63 6.55
N ASN A 592 -6.72 -24.74 5.95
CA ASN A 592 -7.29 -25.26 4.71
C ASN A 592 -8.68 -25.86 4.93
N GLU A 593 -8.88 -26.61 6.02
CA GLU A 593 -10.21 -27.10 6.43
C GLU A 593 -11.17 -25.95 6.71
N MET A 594 -10.71 -24.88 7.39
CA MET A 594 -11.51 -23.67 7.63
C MET A 594 -11.88 -22.89 6.36
N VAL A 595 -11.08 -22.98 5.29
CA VAL A 595 -11.39 -22.37 3.98
C VAL A 595 -12.29 -23.28 3.13
N ASN A 596 -12.12 -24.60 3.25
CA ASN A 596 -12.76 -25.62 2.40
C ASN A 596 -13.45 -26.71 3.25
N PRO A 597 -14.50 -26.41 4.03
CA PRO A 597 -15.09 -27.33 5.01
C PRO A 597 -15.79 -28.58 4.43
N ASN A 598 -15.88 -28.68 3.09
CA ASN A 598 -16.52 -29.79 2.37
C ASN A 598 -15.52 -30.58 1.48
N CYS A 599 -14.22 -30.56 1.79
CA CYS A 599 -13.19 -31.28 1.04
C CYS A 599 -12.65 -32.51 1.78
N TYR A 600 -13.52 -33.48 2.06
CA TYR A 600 -13.20 -34.86 2.46
C TYR A 600 -14.24 -35.83 1.91
#